data_AF-A0A2V8P414-F1
#
_entry.id   AF-A0A2V8P414-F1
#
_cell.length_a   1.000
_cell.length_b   1.000
_cell.length_c   1.000
_cell.angle_alpha   90.00
_cell.angle_beta   90.00
_cell.angle_gamma   90.00
#
_symmetry.space_group_name_H-M   'P 1'
#
loop_
_entity.id
_entity.type
_entity.pdbx_description
1 polymer ?
#
loop_
_entity_poly.entity_id
_entity_poly.type
_entity_poly.pdbx_seq_one_letter_code
_entity_poly.pdbx_strand_id
1 'polypeptide(L)'
;MITITRASVFTPFLGFDPLNRYFDPSGDSIRHAGYIDVRRRVSRGLTFTANYTYAKSIDTASDASPDTRTLSTGQARQQVSLGGALSQDRAISTFDIKNNFTATGIWDLPIGRRRQFLTHAPGVVNQIVGGWTMSGVLRLPGGLPFLPFITDPNHLGGVLFNRVVRPDIVPGVPLRNPLWKRGCPVGNAAPPSGCEPYINPAAFMRPVKGTLGNAPRTLDIRSPRQEFFDFALSKDFPWPIFAKEGKRRINFRVDLINAFNHPNFRYSNTGNTPAGMGTFPTEITNEAVSGVNQPITAAEYNTWANSWNTLHPNDTVPLQPTTSGAPIIPTLQGIRNNVNATRQPGASGTPQT
;
A
#
# COMPACT_ATOMS: atom_id res chain seq x y z
N MET A 1 7.96 -30.87 32.42
CA MET A 1 6.78 -30.35 31.69
C MET A 1 7.20 -30.15 30.24
N ILE A 2 6.54 -30.79 29.27
CA ILE A 2 6.90 -30.68 27.84
C ILE A 2 6.12 -29.51 27.26
N THR A 3 6.83 -28.50 26.74
CA THR A 3 6.23 -27.33 26.10
C THR A 3 6.22 -27.54 24.59
N ILE A 4 5.03 -27.63 23.99
CA ILE A 4 4.85 -27.72 22.53
C ILE A 4 4.37 -26.39 21.98
N THR A 5 4.84 -26.00 20.78
CA THR A 5 4.35 -24.77 20.14
C THR A 5 2.91 -24.96 19.66
N ARG A 6 2.09 -23.91 19.75
CA ARG A 6 0.67 -23.98 19.40
C ARG A 6 0.44 -24.48 17.96
N ALA A 7 1.26 -24.04 17.00
CA ALA A 7 1.17 -24.51 15.62
C ALA A 7 1.39 -26.03 15.47
N SER A 8 2.30 -26.62 16.26
CA SER A 8 2.60 -28.07 16.23
C SER A 8 1.43 -28.97 16.67
N VAL A 9 0.42 -28.40 17.34
CA VAL A 9 -0.81 -29.11 17.74
C VAL A 9 -1.80 -29.21 16.57
N PHE A 10 -1.70 -28.29 15.61
CA PHE A 10 -2.59 -28.22 14.46
C PHE A 10 -1.97 -28.80 13.19
N THR A 11 -0.77 -29.39 13.29
CA THR A 11 -0.15 -30.07 12.15
C THR A 11 -0.76 -31.47 11.99
N PRO A 12 -0.96 -31.95 10.75
CA PRO A 12 -1.39 -33.34 10.50
C PRO A 12 -0.36 -34.37 10.99
N PHE A 13 0.89 -33.94 11.22
CA PHE A 13 2.01 -34.76 11.65
C PHE A 13 2.57 -34.24 12.97
N LEU A 14 2.10 -34.84 14.06
CA LEU A 14 2.53 -34.51 15.42
C LEU A 14 4.06 -34.63 15.56
N GLY A 15 4.71 -33.60 16.13
CA GLY A 15 6.16 -33.56 16.32
C GLY A 15 6.95 -32.95 15.15
N PHE A 16 6.29 -32.62 14.04
CA PHE A 16 6.88 -31.85 12.94
C PHE A 16 6.41 -30.39 12.98
N ASP A 17 7.28 -29.47 12.53
CA ASP A 17 6.86 -28.13 12.14
C ASP A 17 5.79 -28.21 11.03
N PRO A 18 4.91 -27.20 10.88
CA PRO A 18 3.87 -27.23 9.86
C PRO A 18 4.46 -27.49 8.47
N LEU A 19 4.08 -28.63 7.87
CA LEU A 19 4.42 -28.93 6.48
C LEU A 19 3.78 -27.86 5.59
N ASN A 20 4.57 -27.29 4.70
CA ASN A 20 4.14 -26.16 3.90
C ASN A 20 3.12 -26.63 2.85
N ARG A 21 1.85 -26.31 3.08
CA ARG A 21 0.76 -26.57 2.14
C ARG A 21 0.69 -25.41 1.15
N TYR A 22 1.39 -25.53 0.02
CA TYR A 22 1.44 -24.49 -1.01
C TYR A 22 0.10 -24.30 -1.72
N PHE A 23 -0.64 -25.39 -1.94
CA PHE A 23 -1.95 -25.35 -2.58
C PHE A 23 -2.97 -26.05 -1.69
N ASP A 24 -3.97 -25.29 -1.25
CA ASP A 24 -5.09 -25.79 -0.49
C ASP A 24 -6.39 -25.49 -1.27
N PRO A 25 -7.12 -26.51 -1.74
CA PRO A 25 -8.35 -26.31 -2.50
C PRO A 25 -9.55 -25.92 -1.60
N SER A 26 -9.37 -25.79 -0.29
CA SER A 26 -10.47 -25.44 0.63
C SER A 26 -10.90 -23.96 0.58
N GLY A 27 -10.17 -23.11 -0.15
CA GLY A 27 -10.50 -21.69 -0.30
C GLY A 27 -11.79 -21.45 -1.11
N ASP A 28 -12.51 -20.38 -0.79
CA ASP A 28 -13.63 -19.86 -1.58
C ASP A 28 -13.42 -18.38 -1.89
N SER A 29 -14.00 -17.94 -3.00
CA SER A 29 -14.00 -16.54 -3.41
C SER A 29 -15.34 -16.15 -4.05
N ILE A 30 -15.74 -14.90 -3.87
CA ILE A 30 -16.89 -14.29 -4.54
C ILE A 30 -16.54 -12.88 -4.99
N ARG A 31 -16.96 -12.53 -6.21
CA ARG A 31 -16.76 -11.19 -6.77
C ARG A 31 -18.08 -10.60 -7.25
N HIS A 32 -18.44 -9.45 -6.70
CA HIS A 32 -19.54 -8.62 -7.19
C HIS A 32 -18.95 -7.53 -8.08
N ALA A 33 -19.41 -7.41 -9.32
CA ALA A 33 -18.88 -6.40 -10.24
C ALA A 33 -19.96 -5.87 -11.20
N GLY A 34 -19.86 -4.59 -11.52
CA GLY A 34 -20.56 -3.93 -12.62
C GLY A 34 -19.53 -3.26 -13.53
N TYR A 35 -19.79 -3.29 -14.84
CA TYR A 35 -18.92 -2.67 -15.83
C TYR A 35 -19.72 -1.83 -16.82
N ILE A 36 -19.12 -0.73 -17.27
CA ILE A 36 -19.62 0.16 -18.31
C ILE A 36 -18.53 0.25 -19.36
N ASP A 37 -18.84 -0.16 -20.59
CA ASP A 37 -17.97 0.00 -21.77
C ASP A 37 -18.67 0.95 -22.74
N VAL A 38 -17.95 2.01 -23.13
CA VAL A 38 -18.40 2.98 -24.12
C VAL A 38 -17.37 3.02 -25.24
N ARG A 39 -17.81 2.67 -26.45
CA ARG A 39 -16.99 2.73 -27.66
C ARG A 39 -17.67 3.59 -28.68
N ARG A 40 -16.95 4.60 -29.19
CA ARG A 40 -17.49 5.46 -30.23
C ARG A 40 -16.42 5.81 -31.25
N ARG A 41 -16.79 5.63 -32.51
CA ARG A 41 -16.13 6.25 -33.66
C ARG A 41 -16.96 7.45 -34.07
N VAL A 42 -16.42 8.64 -33.85
CA VAL A 42 -17.07 9.90 -34.22
C VAL A 42 -16.69 10.22 -35.67
N SER A 43 -17.55 10.95 -36.37
CA SER A 43 -17.20 11.56 -37.66
C SER A 43 -15.93 12.40 -37.51
N ARG A 44 -15.10 12.47 -38.55
CA ARG A 44 -13.86 13.30 -38.60
C ARG A 44 -12.69 12.76 -37.77
N GLY A 45 -12.57 11.43 -37.67
CA GLY A 45 -11.32 10.75 -37.32
C GLY A 45 -11.05 10.55 -35.83
N LEU A 46 -11.99 10.89 -34.94
CA LEU A 46 -11.89 10.58 -33.50
C LEU A 46 -12.51 9.21 -33.21
N THR A 47 -11.73 8.33 -32.59
CA THR A 47 -12.19 7.07 -32.02
C THR A 47 -11.81 7.06 -30.54
N PHE A 48 -12.75 6.75 -29.66
CA PHE A 48 -12.45 6.59 -28.25
C PHE A 48 -13.18 5.39 -27.64
N THR A 49 -12.54 4.83 -26.62
CA THR A 49 -13.07 3.75 -25.79
C THR A 49 -12.87 4.14 -24.34
N ALA A 50 -13.91 4.02 -23.52
CA ALA A 50 -13.85 4.21 -22.08
C ALA A 50 -14.45 3.00 -21.37
N ASN A 51 -13.76 2.49 -20.36
CA ASN A 51 -14.16 1.37 -19.54
C ASN A 51 -14.14 1.80 -18.08
N TYR A 52 -15.24 1.53 -17.38
CA TYR A 52 -15.30 1.67 -15.94
C TYR A 52 -15.76 0.35 -15.33
N THR A 53 -15.06 -0.11 -14.29
CA THR A 53 -15.44 -1.28 -13.50
C THR A 53 -15.55 -0.87 -12.05
N TYR A 54 -16.71 -1.14 -11.46
CA TYR A 54 -16.92 -1.11 -10.02
C TYR A 54 -16.98 -2.55 -9.53
N ALA A 55 -16.08 -2.97 -8.63
CA ALA A 55 -16.03 -4.35 -8.16
C ALA A 55 -15.73 -4.45 -6.66
N LYS A 56 -16.12 -5.58 -6.07
CA LYS A 56 -15.69 -6.00 -4.75
C LYS A 56 -15.50 -7.51 -4.77
N SER A 57 -14.27 -7.93 -4.54
CA SER A 57 -13.83 -9.32 -4.42
C SER A 57 -13.57 -9.65 -2.95
N ILE A 58 -14.10 -10.79 -2.51
CA ILE A 58 -13.97 -11.32 -1.15
C ILE A 58 -13.51 -12.77 -1.28
N ASP A 59 -12.52 -13.19 -0.49
CA ASP A 59 -12.04 -14.56 -0.48
C ASP A 59 -11.55 -14.98 0.91
N THR A 60 -11.50 -16.29 1.15
CA THR A 60 -10.85 -16.89 2.34
C THR A 60 -9.35 -17.06 2.14
N ALA A 61 -8.90 -17.08 0.88
CA ALA A 61 -7.50 -17.14 0.48
C ALA A 61 -7.29 -16.22 -0.73
N SER A 62 -6.45 -15.19 -0.60
CA SER A 62 -5.96 -14.46 -1.77
C SER A 62 -4.54 -14.90 -2.04
N ASP A 63 -4.34 -15.61 -3.14
CA ASP A 63 -3.01 -15.81 -3.71
C ASP A 63 -3.04 -15.47 -5.20
N ALA A 64 -2.03 -14.75 -5.64
CA ALA A 64 -1.88 -14.26 -7.00
C ALA A 64 -0.42 -14.50 -7.42
N SER A 65 -0.07 -15.77 -7.60
CA SER A 65 1.21 -16.33 -8.10
C SER A 65 2.04 -17.05 -7.03
N PRO A 66 2.68 -18.20 -7.35
CA PRO A 66 3.70 -18.81 -6.50
C PRO A 66 4.92 -17.90 -6.23
N ASP A 67 5.04 -16.81 -7.00
CA ASP A 67 6.06 -15.79 -6.79
C ASP A 67 5.61 -14.80 -5.71
N THR A 68 5.88 -15.16 -4.46
CA THR A 68 5.57 -14.33 -3.29
C THR A 68 6.21 -12.95 -3.48
N ARG A 69 5.41 -11.87 -3.56
CA ARG A 69 5.77 -10.41 -3.61
C ARG A 69 5.40 -9.65 -4.90
N THR A 70 4.67 -10.23 -5.84
CA THR A 70 4.30 -9.53 -7.10
C THR A 70 3.29 -8.39 -6.92
N LEU A 71 2.36 -8.49 -5.96
CA LEU A 71 1.29 -7.49 -5.75
C LEU A 71 1.25 -6.86 -4.34
N SER A 72 1.73 -7.56 -3.31
CA SER A 72 1.84 -7.05 -1.95
C SER A 72 3.22 -7.33 -1.37
N THR A 73 3.93 -6.27 -0.95
CA THR A 73 5.02 -6.44 0.00
C THR A 73 4.36 -6.75 1.35
N GLY A 74 4.79 -7.84 1.99
CA GLY A 74 4.21 -8.27 3.26
C GLY A 74 3.09 -9.31 3.14
N GLN A 75 3.16 -10.34 3.98
CA GLN A 75 2.25 -11.47 4.00
C GLN A 75 1.55 -11.48 5.35
N ALA A 76 0.26 -11.16 5.40
CA ALA A 76 -0.55 -11.60 6.53
C ALA A 76 -0.92 -13.06 6.24
N ARG A 77 -0.21 -14.02 6.84
CA ARG A 77 -0.53 -15.44 6.65
C ARG A 77 -1.98 -15.70 7.05
N GLN A 78 -2.56 -16.73 6.44
CA GLN A 78 -3.88 -17.23 6.81
C GLN A 78 -3.80 -17.74 8.26
N GLN A 79 -4.74 -17.33 9.11
CA GLN A 79 -4.81 -17.80 10.49
C GLN A 79 -5.02 -19.30 10.55
N VAL A 80 -5.58 -19.92 9.50
CA VAL A 80 -5.71 -21.39 9.39
C VAL A 80 -4.38 -22.13 9.60
N SER A 81 -3.27 -21.56 9.12
CA SER A 81 -1.92 -22.11 9.29
C SER A 81 -1.42 -22.08 10.74
N LEU A 82 -2.08 -21.31 11.60
CA LEU A 82 -1.79 -21.11 13.02
C LEU A 82 -2.90 -21.69 13.93
N GLY A 83 -3.77 -22.56 13.37
CA GLY A 83 -4.88 -23.19 14.09
C GLY A 83 -6.16 -22.36 14.17
N GLY A 84 -6.28 -21.30 13.36
CA GLY A 84 -7.52 -20.55 13.18
C GLY A 84 -8.52 -21.27 12.27
N ALA A 85 -9.79 -20.85 12.30
CA ALA A 85 -10.78 -21.35 11.35
C ALA A 85 -10.64 -20.60 10.02
N LEU A 86 -10.82 -21.29 8.88
CA LEU A 86 -10.77 -20.68 7.55
C LEU A 86 -11.76 -19.52 7.37
N SER A 87 -12.88 -19.54 8.10
CA SER A 87 -13.85 -18.44 8.14
C SER A 87 -13.26 -17.13 8.68
N GLN A 88 -12.22 -17.18 9.53
CA GLN A 88 -11.51 -16.00 10.04
C GLN A 88 -10.60 -15.35 8.98
N ASP A 89 -10.36 -16.04 7.87
CA ASP A 89 -9.55 -15.55 6.76
C ASP A 89 -10.39 -14.94 5.62
N ARG A 90 -11.73 -15.02 5.73
CA ARG A 90 -12.67 -14.38 4.80
C ARG A 90 -12.57 -12.86 4.90
N ALA A 91 -12.00 -12.24 3.88
CA ALA A 91 -11.80 -10.79 3.82
C ALA A 91 -11.78 -10.32 2.36
N ILE A 92 -11.61 -9.00 2.15
CA ILE A 92 -11.48 -8.43 0.81
C ILE A 92 -10.24 -9.04 0.13
N SER A 93 -10.34 -9.38 -1.16
CA SER A 93 -9.20 -9.95 -1.88
C SER A 93 -8.01 -8.98 -1.88
N THR A 94 -6.78 -9.47 -1.74
CA THR A 94 -5.57 -8.61 -1.69
C THR A 94 -5.36 -7.80 -2.98
N PHE A 95 -5.87 -8.30 -4.10
CA PHE A 95 -5.83 -7.68 -5.43
C PHE A 95 -7.12 -6.93 -5.79
N ASP A 96 -8.03 -6.73 -4.84
CA ASP A 96 -9.31 -6.07 -5.11
C ASP A 96 -9.11 -4.59 -5.45
N ILE A 97 -9.56 -4.19 -6.65
CA ILE A 97 -9.60 -2.79 -7.09
C ILE A 97 -11.06 -2.38 -7.23
N LYS A 98 -11.52 -1.54 -6.29
CA LYS A 98 -12.94 -1.16 -6.20
C LYS A 98 -13.43 -0.35 -7.39
N ASN A 99 -12.61 0.59 -7.84
CA ASN A 99 -12.90 1.47 -8.97
C ASN A 99 -11.75 1.35 -9.94
N ASN A 100 -12.00 0.93 -11.17
CA ASN A 100 -10.99 0.93 -12.21
C ASN A 100 -11.53 1.64 -13.44
N PHE A 101 -10.86 2.69 -13.88
CA PHE A 101 -11.23 3.43 -15.07
C PHE A 101 -10.08 3.45 -16.06
N THR A 102 -10.37 3.11 -17.32
CA THR A 102 -9.43 3.23 -18.43
C THR A 102 -10.11 3.92 -19.59
N ALA A 103 -9.40 4.84 -20.24
CA ALA A 103 -9.88 5.47 -21.45
C ALA A 103 -8.76 5.56 -22.47
N THR A 104 -9.07 5.25 -23.72
CA THR A 104 -8.17 5.39 -24.85
C THR A 104 -8.84 6.24 -25.92
N GLY A 105 -8.07 7.14 -26.51
CA GLY A 105 -8.54 8.00 -27.59
C GLY A 105 -7.49 8.06 -28.69
N ILE A 106 -7.94 8.00 -29.94
CA ILE A 106 -7.11 8.25 -31.12
C ILE A 106 -7.87 9.28 -31.95
N TRP A 107 -7.20 10.37 -32.31
CA TRP A 107 -7.80 11.44 -33.09
C TRP A 107 -6.90 11.82 -34.24
N ASP A 108 -7.36 11.53 -35.46
CA ASP A 108 -6.79 12.10 -36.68
C ASP A 108 -7.13 13.59 -36.70
N LEU A 109 -6.14 14.45 -36.47
CA LEU A 109 -6.37 15.88 -36.35
C LEU A 109 -7.03 16.40 -37.64
N PRO A 110 -8.17 17.11 -37.54
CA PRO A 110 -8.91 17.56 -38.71
C PRO A 110 -8.32 18.87 -39.25
N ILE A 111 -6.99 18.98 -39.25
CA ILE A 111 -6.21 20.14 -39.68
C ILE A 111 -5.46 19.78 -40.96
N GLY A 112 -5.44 20.70 -41.92
CA GLY A 112 -4.72 20.57 -43.18
C GLY A 112 -5.62 20.67 -44.40
N ARG A 113 -4.98 20.60 -45.57
CA ARG A 113 -5.64 20.71 -46.87
C ARG A 113 -6.76 19.66 -47.00
N ARG A 114 -7.95 20.10 -47.39
CA ARG A 114 -9.18 19.26 -47.47
C ARG A 114 -9.65 18.65 -46.13
N ARG A 115 -9.19 19.15 -44.99
CA ARG A 115 -9.74 18.81 -43.66
C ARG A 115 -10.54 19.99 -43.09
N GLN A 116 -11.21 19.80 -41.95
CA GLN A 116 -12.13 20.79 -41.37
C GLN A 116 -11.46 22.16 -41.11
N PHE A 117 -10.23 22.14 -40.60
CA PHE A 117 -9.46 23.35 -40.30
C PHE A 117 -8.30 23.49 -41.29
N LEU A 118 -7.99 24.73 -41.69
CA LEU A 118 -6.97 25.04 -42.69
C LEU A 118 -7.21 24.32 -44.04
N THR A 119 -8.48 24.28 -44.48
CA THR A 119 -8.95 23.66 -45.73
C THR A 119 -8.09 24.04 -46.95
N HIS A 120 -7.65 25.29 -47.02
CA HIS A 120 -6.87 25.88 -48.12
C HIS A 120 -5.39 26.08 -47.79
N ALA A 121 -4.83 25.32 -46.83
CA ALA A 121 -3.44 25.45 -46.45
C ALA A 121 -2.48 25.39 -47.68
N PRO A 122 -1.56 26.37 -47.81
CA PRO A 122 -0.46 26.31 -48.77
C PRO A 122 0.33 24.99 -48.62
N GLY A 123 0.97 24.52 -49.69
CA GLY A 123 1.61 23.21 -49.71
C GLY A 123 2.60 23.00 -48.57
N VAL A 124 3.45 23.99 -48.31
CA VAL A 124 4.45 23.97 -47.23
C VAL A 124 3.77 23.94 -45.85
N VAL A 125 2.77 24.79 -45.63
CA VAL A 125 2.00 24.83 -44.37
C VAL A 125 1.34 23.48 -44.10
N ASN A 126 0.69 22.88 -45.10
CA ASN A 126 0.04 21.57 -44.98
C ASN A 126 1.04 20.46 -44.62
N GLN A 127 2.26 20.50 -45.18
CA GLN A 127 3.29 19.53 -44.82
C GLN A 127 3.75 19.66 -43.38
N ILE A 128 3.59 20.82 -42.73
CA ILE A 128 3.90 20.98 -41.31
C ILE A 128 2.68 20.59 -40.46
N VAL A 129 1.51 21.20 -40.69
CA VAL A 129 0.37 21.16 -39.76
C VAL A 129 -0.69 20.09 -40.09
N GLY A 130 -0.67 19.50 -41.29
CA GLY A 130 -1.68 18.55 -41.73
C GLY A 130 -1.34 17.09 -41.43
N GLY A 131 -2.34 16.21 -41.27
CA GLY A 131 -2.12 14.75 -41.23
C GLY A 131 -1.51 14.19 -39.94
N TRP A 132 -1.54 14.97 -38.86
CA TRP A 132 -1.16 14.49 -37.53
C TRP A 132 -2.24 13.58 -36.94
N THR A 133 -1.81 12.59 -36.18
CA THR A 133 -2.66 11.73 -35.37
C THR A 133 -2.20 11.85 -33.92
N MET A 134 -3.11 12.18 -33.02
CA MET A 134 -2.84 12.10 -31.59
C MET A 134 -3.46 10.83 -31.02
N SER A 135 -2.87 10.30 -29.97
CA SER A 135 -3.50 9.28 -29.14
C SER A 135 -3.19 9.50 -27.68
N GLY A 136 -4.13 9.11 -26.82
CA GLY A 136 -4.01 9.24 -25.37
C GLY A 136 -4.54 8.00 -24.68
N VAL A 137 -3.88 7.60 -23.60
CA VAL A 137 -4.30 6.52 -22.72
C VAL A 137 -4.34 7.06 -21.29
N LEU A 138 -5.53 7.07 -20.70
CA LEU A 138 -5.76 7.41 -19.31
C LEU A 138 -6.06 6.13 -18.53
N ARG A 139 -5.31 5.88 -17.45
CA ARG A 139 -5.56 4.78 -16.52
C ARG A 139 -5.66 5.34 -15.11
N LEU A 140 -6.79 5.08 -14.46
CA LEU A 140 -7.08 5.51 -13.10
C LEU A 140 -7.48 4.30 -12.24
N PRO A 141 -6.59 3.32 -12.01
CA PRO A 141 -6.89 2.24 -11.09
C PRO A 141 -6.99 2.79 -9.66
N GLY A 142 -8.03 2.38 -8.96
CA GLY A 142 -8.19 2.62 -7.53
C GLY A 142 -7.13 1.88 -6.72
N GLY A 143 -7.06 2.20 -5.44
CA GLY A 143 -6.07 1.59 -4.57
C GLY A 143 -6.34 0.15 -4.20
N LEU A 144 -5.26 -0.55 -3.86
CA LEU A 144 -5.30 -1.87 -3.25
C LEU A 144 -5.68 -1.75 -1.76
N PRO A 145 -6.38 -2.75 -1.18
CA PRO A 145 -6.69 -2.79 0.24
C PRO A 145 -5.43 -2.92 1.10
N PHE A 146 -5.52 -2.49 2.35
CA PHE A 146 -4.41 -2.56 3.29
C PHE A 146 -4.33 -3.93 3.95
N LEU A 147 -3.11 -4.48 4.08
CA LEU A 147 -2.84 -5.74 4.78
C LEU A 147 -2.21 -5.43 6.14
N PRO A 148 -2.93 -5.53 7.28
CA PRO A 148 -2.34 -5.34 8.58
C PRO A 148 -1.56 -6.59 9.02
N PHE A 149 -0.26 -6.44 9.29
CA PHE A 149 0.55 -7.48 9.92
C PHE A 149 1.69 -6.90 10.74
N ILE A 150 2.13 -7.66 11.74
CA ILE A 150 3.30 -7.37 12.58
C ILE A 150 4.30 -8.49 12.32
N THR A 151 5.55 -8.15 12.05
CA THR A 151 6.68 -9.09 12.01
C THR A 151 7.07 -9.53 13.43
N ASP A 152 6.33 -10.47 14.00
CA ASP A 152 6.56 -11.06 15.33
C ASP A 152 6.05 -12.51 15.30
N PRO A 153 6.81 -13.52 15.75
CA PRO A 153 6.35 -14.91 15.80
C PRO A 153 5.18 -15.16 16.79
N ASN A 154 4.91 -14.21 17.68
CA ASN A 154 3.89 -14.18 18.72
C ASN A 154 3.78 -15.46 19.57
N HIS A 155 4.87 -16.24 19.67
CA HIS A 155 4.89 -17.55 20.32
C HIS A 155 3.84 -18.53 19.75
N LEU A 156 3.39 -18.34 18.51
CA LEU A 156 2.43 -19.22 17.84
C LEU A 156 3.11 -20.45 17.21
N GLY A 157 4.45 -20.49 17.16
CA GLY A 157 5.25 -21.58 16.57
C GLY A 157 5.70 -21.29 15.14
N GLY A 158 6.61 -22.11 14.59
CA GLY A 158 7.12 -22.02 13.22
C GLY A 158 8.35 -21.12 13.03
N VAL A 159 9.51 -21.54 13.57
CA VAL A 159 10.76 -20.74 13.61
C VAL A 159 11.29 -20.38 12.22
N LEU A 160 10.95 -21.17 11.19
CA LEU A 160 11.43 -20.96 9.83
C LEU A 160 10.52 -20.08 8.96
N PHE A 161 9.23 -19.92 9.29
CA PHE A 161 8.26 -19.32 8.34
C PHE A 161 7.15 -18.44 8.93
N ASN A 162 6.91 -18.46 10.25
CA ASN A 162 5.90 -17.63 10.90
C ASN A 162 6.53 -16.34 11.46
N ARG A 163 7.06 -15.51 10.56
CA ARG A 163 7.65 -14.22 10.97
C ARG A 163 6.62 -13.11 11.11
N VAL A 164 5.33 -13.40 10.89
CA VAL A 164 4.29 -12.37 10.71
C VAL A 164 2.95 -12.85 11.27
N VAL A 165 2.31 -12.01 12.09
CA VAL A 165 0.97 -12.26 12.66
C VAL A 165 0.06 -11.07 12.39
N ARG A 166 -1.26 -11.30 12.45
CA ARG A 166 -2.22 -10.18 12.41
C ARG A 166 -2.20 -9.44 13.75
N PRO A 167 -2.25 -8.09 13.76
CA PRO A 167 -2.45 -7.33 14.96
C PRO A 167 -3.87 -7.50 15.52
N ASP A 168 -4.09 -7.03 16.73
CA ASP A 168 -5.42 -6.67 17.22
C ASP A 168 -5.76 -5.23 16.82
N ILE A 169 -7.03 -4.99 16.49
CA ILE A 169 -7.60 -3.66 16.28
C ILE A 169 -8.07 -3.13 17.63
N VAL A 170 -7.62 -1.93 17.99
CA VAL A 170 -8.04 -1.23 19.20
C VAL A 170 -9.45 -0.67 18.98
N PRO A 171 -10.46 -1.10 19.76
CA PRO A 171 -11.83 -0.60 19.60
C PRO A 171 -11.91 0.92 19.79
N GLY A 172 -12.69 1.60 18.95
CA GLY A 172 -12.91 3.05 19.03
C GLY A 172 -11.79 3.92 18.48
N VAL A 173 -10.64 3.34 18.08
CA VAL A 173 -9.55 4.10 17.44
C VAL A 173 -9.73 4.07 15.92
N PRO A 174 -9.73 5.24 15.25
CA PRO A 174 -9.95 5.28 13.81
C PRO A 174 -8.76 4.66 13.06
N LEU A 175 -9.03 3.73 12.15
CA LEU A 175 -8.00 3.04 11.37
C LEU A 175 -7.27 3.97 10.37
N ARG A 176 -7.99 4.96 9.83
CA ARG A 176 -7.39 6.06 9.05
C ARG A 176 -7.02 7.17 10.02
N ASN A 177 -5.79 7.68 9.91
CA ASN A 177 -5.32 8.72 10.81
C ASN A 177 -6.10 10.03 10.56
N PRO A 178 -6.77 10.60 11.58
CA PRO A 178 -7.52 11.85 11.44
C PRO A 178 -6.60 13.06 11.19
N LEU A 179 -5.32 12.97 11.57
CA LEU A 179 -4.33 14.03 11.40
C LEU A 179 -3.64 13.97 10.02
N TRP A 180 -3.84 12.90 9.24
CA TRP A 180 -3.25 12.78 7.91
C TRP A 180 -3.80 13.82 6.93
N LYS A 181 -2.89 14.47 6.19
CA LYS A 181 -3.20 15.45 5.15
C LYS A 181 -2.69 14.96 3.79
N ARG A 182 -3.50 15.15 2.73
CA ARG A 182 -3.16 14.71 1.36
C ARG A 182 -1.87 15.34 0.83
N GLY A 183 -1.59 16.59 1.17
CA GLY A 183 -0.35 17.30 0.79
C GLY A 183 0.88 16.93 1.61
N CYS A 184 0.74 15.98 2.54
CA CYS A 184 1.76 15.52 3.47
C CYS A 184 2.02 14.01 3.26
N PRO A 185 2.50 13.57 2.07
CA PRO A 185 2.79 12.16 1.86
C PRO A 185 4.00 11.76 2.70
N VAL A 186 3.78 10.92 3.70
CA VAL A 186 4.85 10.34 4.49
C VAL A 186 5.44 9.13 3.75
N GLY A 187 6.77 9.09 3.63
CA GLY A 187 7.51 8.05 2.91
C GLY A 187 8.30 7.13 3.84
N ASN A 188 9.36 6.52 3.32
CA ASN A 188 10.29 5.66 4.08
C ASN A 188 11.31 6.46 4.93
N ALA A 189 11.31 7.79 4.82
CA ALA A 189 12.10 8.69 5.65
C ALA A 189 11.20 9.28 6.77
N ALA A 190 11.81 9.81 7.83
CA ALA A 190 11.07 10.53 8.87
C ALA A 190 10.06 11.48 8.21
N PRO A 191 8.77 11.40 8.59
CA PRO A 191 7.74 12.22 7.97
C PRO A 191 8.16 13.70 8.05
N PRO A 192 7.90 14.53 7.02
CA PRO A 192 8.13 15.96 7.14
C PRO A 192 7.45 16.48 8.40
N SER A 193 8.07 17.43 9.10
CA SER A 193 7.55 17.94 10.37
C SER A 193 6.08 18.35 10.24
N GLY A 194 5.22 17.84 11.13
CA GLY A 194 3.78 18.05 11.11
C GLY A 194 2.98 17.18 10.12
N CYS A 195 3.60 16.21 9.45
CA CYS A 195 2.93 15.23 8.62
C CYS A 195 2.75 13.89 9.35
N GLU A 196 1.54 13.35 9.28
CA GLU A 196 1.13 12.13 9.98
C GLU A 196 0.86 10.99 8.99
N PRO A 197 1.05 9.70 9.34
CA PRO A 197 0.81 8.57 8.45
C PRO A 197 -0.64 8.42 8.06
N TYR A 198 -0.91 7.90 6.85
CA TYR A 198 -2.28 7.71 6.35
C TYR A 198 -3.09 6.72 7.19
N ILE A 199 -2.44 5.63 7.60
CA ILE A 199 -2.98 4.67 8.55
C ILE A 199 -2.60 5.11 9.96
N ASN A 200 -3.54 4.96 10.89
CA ASN A 200 -3.31 5.26 12.29
C ASN A 200 -2.61 4.09 12.97
N PRO A 201 -1.33 4.19 13.36
CA PRO A 201 -0.64 3.11 14.05
C PRO A 201 -1.29 2.79 15.41
N ALA A 202 -1.90 3.77 16.09
CA ALA A 202 -2.59 3.56 17.37
C ALA A 202 -3.85 2.70 17.26
N ALA A 203 -4.36 2.48 16.05
CA ALA A 203 -5.51 1.59 15.82
C ALA A 203 -5.13 0.11 15.89
N PHE A 204 -3.84 -0.21 16.01
CA PHE A 204 -3.32 -1.56 16.02
C PHE A 204 -2.48 -1.80 17.27
N MET A 205 -2.64 -2.97 17.84
CA MET A 205 -1.82 -3.43 18.95
C MET A 205 -1.38 -4.87 18.72
N ARG A 206 -0.32 -5.25 19.44
CA ARG A 206 0.19 -6.62 19.42
C ARG A 206 -0.80 -7.54 20.17
N PRO A 207 -1.21 -8.67 19.59
CA PRO A 207 -2.05 -9.64 20.30
C PRO A 207 -1.30 -10.27 21.47
N VAL A 208 -2.05 -10.81 22.42
CA VAL A 208 -1.49 -11.56 23.56
C VAL A 208 -0.61 -12.70 23.03
N LYS A 209 0.56 -12.93 23.63
CA LYS A 209 1.46 -14.02 23.22
C LYS A 209 0.73 -15.36 23.24
N GLY A 210 0.87 -16.13 22.17
CA GLY A 210 0.19 -17.41 21.97
C GLY A 210 -1.25 -17.31 21.47
N THR A 211 -1.76 -16.10 21.18
CA THR A 211 -3.10 -15.88 20.63
C THR A 211 -3.08 -15.36 19.19
N LEU A 212 -4.16 -15.61 18.44
CA LEU A 212 -4.37 -15.05 17.10
C LEU A 212 -4.91 -13.63 17.24
N GLY A 213 -4.43 -12.70 16.40
CA GLY A 213 -4.98 -11.35 16.36
C GLY A 213 -6.39 -11.29 15.77
N ASN A 214 -7.14 -10.24 16.11
CA ASN A 214 -8.52 -10.05 15.68
C ASN A 214 -8.68 -9.26 14.36
N ALA A 215 -7.59 -8.67 13.83
CA ALA A 215 -7.68 -7.93 12.57
C ALA A 215 -8.05 -8.87 11.41
N PRO A 216 -8.90 -8.44 10.46
CA PRO A 216 -9.12 -9.20 9.24
C PRO A 216 -7.84 -9.26 8.41
N ARG A 217 -7.75 -10.21 7.49
CA ARG A 217 -6.60 -10.37 6.59
C ARG A 217 -6.30 -9.11 5.78
N THR A 218 -7.34 -8.41 5.36
CA THR A 218 -7.29 -7.16 4.60
C THR A 218 -8.34 -6.19 5.15
N LEU A 219 -7.99 -4.90 5.21
CA LEU A 219 -8.87 -3.81 5.61
C LEU A 219 -9.30 -3.01 4.37
N ASP A 220 -10.55 -2.52 4.35
CA ASP A 220 -11.08 -1.65 3.27
C ASP A 220 -10.58 -0.21 3.38
N ILE A 221 -9.30 -0.05 3.68
CA ILE A 221 -8.60 1.22 3.69
C ILE A 221 -7.55 1.10 2.61
N ARG A 222 -7.75 1.85 1.53
CA ARG A 222 -7.09 1.58 0.26
C ARG A 222 -6.04 2.60 -0.08
N SER A 223 -5.06 2.17 -0.88
CA SER A 223 -4.01 3.05 -1.37
C SER A 223 -4.58 4.24 -2.12
N PRO A 224 -3.83 5.35 -2.21
CA PRO A 224 -4.14 6.38 -3.16
C PRO A 224 -4.35 5.75 -4.55
N ARG A 225 -5.34 6.29 -5.28
CA ARG A 225 -5.52 5.92 -6.70
C ARG A 225 -4.23 6.25 -7.46
N GLN A 226 -3.92 5.44 -8.44
CA GLN A 226 -2.84 5.77 -9.36
C GLN A 226 -3.43 6.45 -10.60
N GLU A 227 -2.68 7.38 -11.17
CA GLU A 227 -3.07 8.17 -12.32
C GLU A 227 -1.95 8.10 -13.34
N PHE A 228 -2.28 7.55 -14.51
CA PHE A 228 -1.37 7.47 -15.64
C PHE A 228 -2.02 8.12 -16.83
N PHE A 229 -1.35 9.09 -17.42
CA PHE A 229 -1.73 9.67 -18.69
C PHE A 229 -0.55 9.61 -19.64
N ASP A 230 -0.67 8.74 -20.63
CA ASP A 230 0.33 8.58 -21.69
C ASP A 230 -0.23 9.20 -22.96
N PHE A 231 0.60 9.96 -23.67
CA PHE A 231 0.21 10.68 -24.86
C PHE A 231 1.19 10.40 -25.99
N ALA A 232 0.68 10.23 -27.21
CA ALA A 232 1.50 10.09 -28.39
C ALA A 232 0.99 11.00 -29.51
N LEU A 233 1.92 11.62 -30.23
CA LEU A 233 1.65 12.40 -31.42
C LEU A 233 2.50 11.83 -32.57
N SER A 234 1.85 11.50 -33.68
CA SER A 234 2.53 10.90 -34.82
C SER A 234 2.05 11.43 -36.16
N LYS A 235 2.92 11.32 -37.16
CA LYS A 235 2.63 11.68 -38.54
C LYS A 235 3.48 10.85 -39.50
N ASP A 236 2.83 10.34 -40.53
CA ASP A 236 3.49 9.71 -41.67
C ASP A 236 3.75 10.76 -42.75
N PHE A 237 5.02 11.02 -43.06
CA PHE A 237 5.44 11.84 -44.18
C PHE A 237 5.74 10.94 -45.39
N PRO A 238 5.15 11.22 -46.57
CA PRO A 238 5.61 10.56 -47.79
C PRO A 238 7.06 10.98 -48.09
N TRP A 239 7.94 10.03 -48.41
CA TRP A 239 9.35 10.33 -48.69
C TRP A 239 9.44 11.21 -49.95
N PRO A 240 10.05 12.42 -49.90
CA PRO A 240 9.92 13.43 -50.96
C PRO A 240 10.45 12.99 -52.33
N ILE A 241 11.48 12.11 -52.37
CA ILE A 241 12.09 11.62 -53.63
C ILE A 241 11.23 10.54 -54.30
N PHE A 242 10.46 9.76 -53.53
CA PHE A 242 9.63 8.64 -54.02
C PHE A 242 8.13 8.86 -53.77
N ALA A 243 7.73 10.10 -53.47
CA ALA A 243 6.36 10.44 -53.08
C ALA A 243 5.33 10.10 -54.18
N LYS A 244 5.75 10.11 -55.45
CA LYS A 244 4.92 9.73 -56.61
C LYS A 244 4.68 8.22 -56.71
N GLU A 245 5.53 7.39 -56.11
CA GLU A 245 5.39 5.93 -56.12
C GLU A 245 4.61 5.40 -54.90
N GLY A 246 4.47 6.20 -53.84
CA GLY A 246 3.73 5.83 -52.62
C GLY A 246 4.37 4.73 -51.77
N LYS A 247 5.56 4.23 -52.14
CA LYS A 247 6.17 3.04 -51.52
C LYS A 247 6.91 3.30 -50.22
N ARG A 248 7.31 4.55 -49.93
CA ARG A 248 8.17 4.88 -48.77
C ARG A 248 7.60 6.06 -47.97
N ARG A 249 7.49 5.86 -46.65
CA ARG A 249 7.03 6.85 -45.67
C ARG A 249 8.03 6.96 -44.52
N ILE A 250 8.21 8.17 -44.01
CA ILE A 250 8.92 8.44 -42.76
C ILE A 250 7.85 8.61 -41.69
N ASN A 251 7.92 7.82 -40.63
CA ASN A 251 7.08 8.03 -39.45
C ASN A 251 7.84 8.94 -38.47
N PHE A 252 7.24 10.08 -38.13
CA PHE A 252 7.66 10.88 -36.99
C PHE A 252 6.70 10.61 -35.84
N ARG A 253 7.23 10.27 -34.67
CA ARG A 253 6.44 9.96 -33.49
C ARG A 253 7.12 10.49 -32.24
N VAL A 254 6.33 11.11 -31.38
CA VAL A 254 6.71 11.54 -30.03
C VAL A 254 5.79 10.87 -29.04
N ASP A 255 6.36 10.15 -28.08
CA ASP A 255 5.65 9.51 -26.98
C ASP A 255 6.03 10.20 -25.66
N LEU A 256 5.03 10.63 -24.90
CA LEU A 256 5.16 11.16 -23.55
C LEU A 256 4.53 10.15 -22.58
N ILE A 257 5.37 9.45 -21.84
CA ILE A 257 4.95 8.56 -20.76
C ILE A 257 4.76 9.41 -19.50
N ASN A 258 3.61 9.29 -18.84
CA ASN A 258 3.22 10.19 -17.75
C ASN A 258 3.33 11.67 -18.16
N ALA A 259 2.62 12.06 -19.22
CA ALA A 259 2.78 13.38 -19.86
C ALA A 259 2.48 14.57 -18.91
N PHE A 260 1.72 14.36 -17.84
CA PHE A 260 1.47 15.38 -16.80
C PHE A 260 2.44 15.30 -15.62
N ASN A 261 3.40 14.38 -15.65
CA ASN A 261 4.34 14.11 -14.56
C ASN A 261 3.63 13.91 -13.20
N HIS A 262 2.48 13.22 -13.20
CA HIS A 262 1.72 13.00 -11.97
C HIS A 262 2.43 11.94 -11.10
N PRO A 263 2.70 12.21 -9.82
CA PRO A 263 3.32 11.23 -8.94
C PRO A 263 2.33 10.12 -8.58
N ASN A 264 2.79 8.87 -8.67
CA ASN A 264 2.00 7.71 -8.27
C ASN A 264 2.47 7.17 -6.93
N PHE A 265 1.62 7.31 -5.92
CA PHE A 265 1.88 6.80 -4.59
C PHE A 265 1.36 5.38 -4.46
N ARG A 266 2.16 4.53 -3.80
CA ARG A 266 1.80 3.16 -3.47
C ARG A 266 2.15 2.90 -2.02
N TYR A 267 1.40 2.00 -1.38
CA TYR A 267 1.87 1.45 -0.12
C TYR A 267 3.05 0.52 -0.38
N SER A 268 4.06 0.61 0.47
CA SER A 268 5.06 -0.44 0.61
C SER A 268 4.96 -0.94 2.03
N ASN A 269 4.36 -2.11 2.21
CA ASN A 269 4.25 -2.73 3.52
C ASN A 269 5.42 -3.69 3.75
N THR A 270 6.49 -3.20 4.36
CA THR A 270 7.71 -3.95 4.64
C THR A 270 7.84 -4.21 6.14
N GLY A 271 7.04 -5.13 6.68
CA GLY A 271 7.20 -5.59 8.05
C GLY A 271 6.65 -4.64 9.11
N ASN A 272 7.33 -4.61 10.26
CA ASN A 272 7.00 -3.77 11.41
C ASN A 272 7.14 -2.26 11.15
N THR A 273 7.76 -1.91 10.03
CA THR A 273 7.96 -0.55 9.53
C THR A 273 7.33 -0.47 8.14
N PRO A 274 5.99 -0.46 8.01
CA PRO A 274 5.41 -0.15 6.71
C PRO A 274 5.80 1.30 6.38
N ALA A 275 6.54 1.49 5.28
CA ALA A 275 6.98 2.81 4.85
C ALA A 275 5.77 3.74 4.73
N GLY A 276 5.78 4.88 5.44
CA GLY A 276 4.67 5.85 5.45
C GLY A 276 3.48 5.53 6.35
N MET A 277 3.61 4.59 7.30
CA MET A 277 2.47 4.15 8.15
C MET A 277 2.75 4.24 9.67
N GLY A 278 3.92 4.73 10.06
CA GLY A 278 4.41 4.62 11.43
C GLY A 278 4.89 3.20 11.76
N THR A 279 5.57 3.03 12.88
CA THR A 279 6.00 1.70 13.34
C THR A 279 4.88 1.04 14.14
N PHE A 280 4.63 -0.25 13.88
CA PHE A 280 3.84 -1.05 14.83
C PHE A 280 4.67 -1.25 16.11
N PRO A 281 4.04 -1.46 17.27
CA PRO A 281 4.77 -1.82 18.48
C PRO A 281 5.55 -3.12 18.25
N THR A 282 6.88 -3.06 18.31
CA THR A 282 7.74 -4.25 18.18
C THR A 282 8.35 -4.63 19.51
N GLU A 283 8.39 -5.93 19.77
CA GLU A 283 9.35 -6.52 20.70
C GLU A 283 10.45 -7.15 19.86
N ILE A 284 11.51 -6.38 19.58
CA ILE A 284 12.74 -6.96 19.03
C ILE A 284 13.49 -7.59 20.20
N THR A 285 13.07 -8.77 20.64
CA THR A 285 13.72 -9.46 21.77
C THR A 285 15.03 -10.13 21.36
N ASN A 286 15.93 -9.44 20.63
CA ASN A 286 17.39 -9.74 20.55
C ASN A 286 18.25 -8.82 19.66
N GLU A 287 17.78 -7.66 19.17
CA GLU A 287 18.71 -6.60 18.75
C GLU A 287 18.76 -5.58 19.87
N ALA A 288 19.89 -5.60 20.58
CA ALA A 288 20.28 -4.52 21.45
C ALA A 288 20.42 -3.23 20.62
N VAL A 289 19.36 -2.43 20.54
CA VAL A 289 19.58 -0.98 20.52
C VAL A 289 20.03 -0.64 21.93
N SER A 290 21.35 -0.68 22.13
CA SER A 290 21.99 -0.16 23.33
C SER A 290 21.39 1.22 23.64
N GLY A 291 20.61 1.32 24.72
CA GLY A 291 19.99 2.58 25.18
C GLY A 291 18.45 2.66 25.24
N VAL A 292 17.69 1.77 24.58
CA VAL A 292 16.20 1.92 24.50
C VAL A 292 15.47 1.39 25.75
N ASN A 293 16.17 0.72 26.67
CA ASN A 293 15.60 0.20 27.91
C ASN A 293 15.58 1.21 29.08
N GLN A 294 16.03 2.45 28.90
CA GLN A 294 16.03 3.42 29.98
C GLN A 294 14.71 4.22 30.03
N PRO A 295 14.17 4.53 31.23
CA PRO A 295 13.06 5.47 31.37
C PRO A 295 13.39 6.79 30.68
N ILE A 296 12.46 7.37 29.91
CA ILE A 296 12.65 8.73 29.38
C ILE A 296 12.76 9.65 30.58
N THR A 297 13.91 10.31 30.72
CA THR A 297 14.17 11.25 31.81
C THR A 297 13.46 12.57 31.56
N ALA A 298 13.22 13.34 32.63
CA ALA A 298 12.66 14.68 32.51
C ALA A 298 13.52 15.60 31.63
N ALA A 299 14.84 15.42 31.65
CA ALA A 299 15.77 16.18 30.81
C ALA A 299 15.60 15.85 29.31
N GLU A 300 15.47 14.57 28.96
CA GLU A 300 15.25 14.13 27.57
C GLU A 300 13.89 14.60 27.04
N TYR A 301 12.83 14.47 27.85
CA TYR A 301 11.50 14.97 27.50
C TYR A 301 11.51 16.49 27.31
N ASN A 302 12.13 17.25 28.22
CA ASN A 302 12.18 18.70 28.12
C ASN A 302 13.04 19.18 26.94
N THR A 303 14.10 18.44 26.59
CA THR A 303 14.93 18.72 25.41
C THR A 303 14.09 18.60 24.14
N TRP A 304 13.32 17.52 24.01
CA TRP A 304 12.38 17.33 22.91
C TRP A 304 11.27 18.40 22.91
N ALA A 305 10.63 18.64 24.06
CA ALA A 305 9.52 19.59 24.18
C ALA A 305 9.95 21.05 23.86
N ASN A 306 11.17 21.45 24.26
CA ASN A 306 11.72 22.76 23.87
C ASN A 306 12.00 22.85 22.37
N SER A 307 12.55 21.81 21.76
CA SER A 307 12.75 21.75 20.31
C SER A 307 11.41 21.82 19.57
N TRP A 308 10.39 21.10 20.06
CA TRP A 308 9.04 21.11 19.54
C TRP A 308 8.41 22.51 19.61
N ASN A 309 8.45 23.15 20.78
CA ASN A 309 7.85 24.47 21.01
C ASN A 309 8.53 25.58 20.21
N THR A 310 9.82 25.43 19.92
CA THR A 310 10.57 26.35 19.06
C THR A 310 10.13 26.25 17.60
N LEU A 311 9.84 25.03 17.13
CA LEU A 311 9.39 24.78 15.76
C LEU A 311 7.89 25.00 15.57
N HIS A 312 7.09 24.95 16.65
CA HIS A 312 5.63 25.00 16.62
C HIS A 312 5.07 25.98 17.67
N PRO A 313 5.17 27.30 17.44
CA PRO A 313 4.76 28.32 18.41
C PRO A 313 3.24 28.35 18.67
N ASN A 314 2.43 27.78 17.78
CA ASN A 314 0.96 27.73 17.90
C ASN A 314 0.43 26.41 18.46
N ASP A 315 1.30 25.42 18.71
CA ASP A 315 0.90 24.08 19.19
C ASP A 315 1.98 23.54 20.14
N THR A 316 2.06 24.17 21.31
CA THR A 316 3.12 23.90 22.27
C THR A 316 2.76 22.75 23.20
N VAL A 317 3.76 21.93 23.50
CA VAL A 317 3.67 20.85 24.49
C VAL A 317 4.24 21.34 25.83
N PRO A 318 3.59 21.02 26.96
CA PRO A 318 4.03 21.49 28.26
C PRO A 318 5.31 20.79 28.69
N LEU A 319 6.27 21.57 29.20
CA LEU A 319 7.50 21.04 29.82
C LEU A 319 7.15 20.27 31.10
N GLN A 320 7.87 19.20 31.41
CA GLN A 320 7.61 18.33 32.55
C GLN A 320 7.49 19.05 33.91
N PRO A 321 8.26 20.11 34.24
CA PRO A 321 8.07 20.82 35.51
C PRO A 321 6.76 21.62 35.61
N THR A 322 6.02 21.79 34.51
CA THR A 322 4.72 22.50 34.54
C THR A 322 3.60 21.60 35.06
N THR A 323 2.55 22.19 35.63
CA THR A 323 1.37 21.46 36.14
C THR A 323 0.74 20.55 35.08
N SER A 324 0.74 20.98 33.81
CA SER A 324 0.22 20.20 32.68
C SER A 324 1.21 19.16 32.13
N GLY A 325 2.52 19.33 32.36
CA GLY A 325 3.57 18.43 31.88
C GLY A 325 3.99 17.37 32.90
N ALA A 326 3.80 17.63 34.20
CA ALA A 326 4.10 16.71 35.30
C ALA A 326 3.48 15.31 35.15
N PRO A 327 2.22 15.13 34.67
CA PRO A 327 1.63 13.80 34.53
C PRO A 327 2.10 13.03 33.27
N ILE A 328 2.79 13.68 32.32
CA ILE A 328 3.11 13.07 31.02
C ILE A 328 4.14 11.94 31.16
N ILE A 329 5.22 12.16 31.93
CA ILE A 329 6.23 11.12 32.14
C ILE A 329 5.68 9.91 32.90
N PRO A 330 4.95 10.07 34.03
CA PRO A 330 4.27 8.95 34.69
C PRO A 330 3.28 8.22 33.77
N THR A 331 2.59 8.92 32.88
CA THR A 331 1.68 8.31 31.91
C THR A 331 2.42 7.47 30.87
N LEU A 332 3.52 7.99 30.31
CA LEU A 332 4.38 7.25 29.37
C LEU A 332 5.03 6.03 30.04
N GLN A 333 5.42 6.15 31.30
CA GLN A 333 5.92 5.05 32.11
C GLN A 333 4.82 4.03 32.43
N GLY A 334 3.59 4.47 32.71
CA GLY A 334 2.43 3.60 32.92
C GLY A 334 2.06 2.79 31.67
N ILE A 335 2.07 3.43 30.50
CA ILE A 335 1.89 2.74 29.20
C ILE A 335 2.99 1.70 29.00
N ARG A 336 4.26 2.05 29.27
CA ARG A 336 5.39 1.13 29.17
C ARG A 336 5.31 -0.02 30.19
N ASN A 337 4.88 0.25 31.41
CA ASN A 337 4.71 -0.73 32.47
C ASN A 337 3.55 -1.69 32.15
N ASN A 338 2.46 -1.21 31.56
CA ASN A 338 1.39 -2.06 31.05
C ASN A 338 1.88 -2.97 29.93
N VAL A 339 2.65 -2.43 28.98
CA VAL A 339 3.31 -3.21 27.92
C VAL A 339 4.23 -4.27 28.54
N ASN A 340 5.04 -3.90 29.53
CA ASN A 340 5.95 -4.82 30.25
C ASN A 340 5.22 -5.86 31.10
N ALA A 341 4.11 -5.51 31.75
CA ALA A 341 3.31 -6.44 32.55
C ALA A 341 2.59 -7.48 31.68
N THR A 342 2.29 -7.13 30.42
CA THR A 342 1.82 -8.09 29.41
C THR A 342 2.94 -8.93 28.79
N ARG A 343 4.22 -8.66 29.10
CA ARG A 343 5.34 -9.57 28.80
C ARG A 343 5.36 -10.66 29.85
N GLN A 344 5.16 -11.92 29.45
CA GLN A 344 5.46 -13.06 30.32
C GLN A 344 6.94 -12.99 30.77
N PRO A 345 7.27 -13.20 32.06
CA PRO A 345 8.65 -13.30 32.49
C PRO A 345 9.31 -14.47 31.74
N GLY A 346 10.44 -14.21 31.09
CA GLY A 346 11.20 -15.25 30.39
C GLY A 346 11.53 -16.39 31.34
N ALA A 347 11.36 -17.63 30.88
CA ALA A 347 11.93 -18.79 31.56
C ALA A 347 13.44 -18.55 31.66
N SER A 348 13.93 -18.35 32.89
CA SER A 348 15.35 -18.32 33.21
C SER A 348 15.93 -19.71 32.97
N GLY A 349 16.42 -19.94 31.76
CA GLY A 349 17.22 -21.11 31.44
C GLY A 349 18.58 -20.98 32.10
N THR A 350 18.78 -21.73 33.17
CA THR A 350 20.08 -22.05 33.75
C THR A 350 21.02 -22.51 32.63
N PRO A 351 22.28 -22.05 32.56
CA PRO A 351 23.23 -22.56 31.57
C PRO A 351 23.48 -24.04 31.87
N GLN A 352 23.16 -24.92 30.94
CA GLN A 352 23.63 -26.31 31.01
C GLN A 352 25.12 -26.31 30.65
N THR A 353 25.91 -26.83 31.58
CA THR A 353 27.34 -27.13 31.48
C THR A 353 27.65 -28.17 30.42
#